data_AF-A0A914UWA8-F1
#
_entry.id   AF-A0A914UWA8-F1
#
_cell.length_a   1.000
_cell.length_b   1.000
_cell.length_c   1.000
_cell.angle_alpha   90.00
_cell.angle_beta   90.00
_cell.angle_gamma   90.00
#
_symmetry.space_group_name_H-M   'P 1'
#
loop_
_entity.id
_entity.type
_entity.pdbx_description
1 polymer ?
#
loop_
_entity_poly.entity_id
_entity_poly.type
_entity_poly.pdbx_seq_one_letter_code
_entity_poly.pdbx_strand_id
1 'polypeptide(L)'
;MDSDFDSASQDMNSSSVKENETRCDFNTLFETESDMAWYNLIVFYVQILLSILIIIQYAFQSRSGRFIEACMHWRAAVPIPVNMTETRRDRGIIIAAFGFTTIISIQIVTGEKILPYSYSAQVRAIFVMLECILVGFCFWPVFAVITTKSLFGLIIGSVYVWLFSISHVIFGIPCQSVNSHDLVISVLSNLPVFIFALWIGVGVLYRTLTVLWYAKSKKKFSYKVATSVDGMNYHVKHVKSVLRKHKKSTMDKEESTGWRKLRDYVYTPISGFRYSVNILAAAVMTETIVYMGQSAKYIGYQMAYGTYAFVFQFLTLAVILCAIWFTFIIIVVMGQWHILLSFLTSIWPTLAFVFFTVIAQVILCNLFLQKGGDSITNRPLALDNRHFFFNFQYFMVYVNAPLGLLACLGRLLQSMVFGLWTLSRLDMSTMSRTYEATDSGYLTYICLLTMENAQSNPTMNVFVQILLKSIEETRRYPPVNRRRKLVINRWKLLFTLSNNPKLIKLRSESLLSKNFNGCAAGKIEQVEMAQTIIERY
;
A
#
# COMPACT_ATOMS: atom_id res chain seq x y z
N MET A 1 -57.26 25.02 -67.11
CA MET A 1 -57.20 25.34 -65.67
C MET A 1 -56.25 24.35 -65.01
N ASP A 2 -54.98 24.28 -65.42
CA ASP A 2 -53.90 25.32 -65.48
C ASP A 2 -53.18 25.32 -64.11
N SER A 3 -52.01 24.72 -63.90
CA SER A 3 -50.70 24.69 -64.60
C SER A 3 -49.75 25.81 -64.15
N ASP A 4 -48.78 25.41 -63.33
CA ASP A 4 -47.39 25.84 -63.19
C ASP A 4 -46.91 27.29 -63.42
N PHE A 5 -45.87 27.62 -62.63
CA PHE A 5 -44.74 28.52 -62.93
C PHE A 5 -44.85 30.04 -62.63
N ASP A 6 -43.66 30.66 -62.70
CA ASP A 6 -43.27 32.06 -62.42
C ASP A 6 -43.48 32.56 -60.98
N SER A 7 -42.44 32.91 -60.18
CA SER A 7 -41.03 33.26 -60.43
C SER A 7 -40.78 34.71 -60.93
N ALA A 8 -40.38 35.60 -60.01
CA ALA A 8 -39.60 36.83 -60.25
C ALA A 8 -39.22 37.55 -58.93
N SER A 9 -38.14 38.34 -58.97
CA SER A 9 -37.91 39.53 -58.12
C SER A 9 -37.61 39.38 -56.61
N GLN A 10 -36.37 39.02 -56.25
CA GLN A 10 -35.68 39.74 -55.15
C GLN A 10 -34.13 39.70 -55.15
N ASP A 11 -33.52 40.00 -56.31
CA ASP A 11 -32.11 40.43 -56.33
C ASP A 11 -31.96 41.88 -55.84
N MET A 12 -31.54 42.09 -54.60
CA MET A 12 -30.76 43.29 -54.23
C MET A 12 -30.10 43.21 -52.85
N ASN A 13 -28.79 43.48 -52.82
CA ASN A 13 -28.02 44.06 -51.72
C ASN A 13 -28.22 43.53 -50.29
N SER A 14 -27.31 42.66 -49.84
CA SER A 14 -26.29 43.12 -48.88
C SER A 14 -25.11 42.16 -48.77
N SER A 15 -23.95 42.62 -49.22
CA SER A 15 -22.66 42.03 -48.86
C SER A 15 -22.26 42.44 -47.43
N SER A 16 -21.33 41.69 -46.82
CA SER A 16 -20.63 41.99 -45.56
C SER A 16 -21.39 41.82 -44.21
N VAL A 17 -21.61 40.56 -43.80
CA VAL A 17 -21.49 40.18 -42.38
C VAL A 17 -20.32 39.21 -42.21
N LYS A 18 -19.13 39.80 -42.29
CA LYS A 18 -17.81 39.35 -41.79
C LYS A 18 -17.66 37.86 -41.42
N GLU A 19 -16.92 37.14 -42.25
CA GLU A 19 -15.97 36.15 -41.74
C GLU A 19 -15.05 36.83 -40.72
N ASN A 20 -15.10 36.43 -39.44
CA ASN A 20 -14.08 36.70 -38.42
C ASN A 20 -14.45 36.02 -37.07
N GLU A 21 -14.23 34.72 -36.98
CA GLU A 21 -14.06 34.04 -35.67
C GLU A 21 -12.83 33.12 -35.69
N THR A 22 -11.71 33.70 -36.12
CA THR A 22 -10.40 33.06 -36.14
C THR A 22 -9.81 32.97 -34.73
N ARG A 23 -9.92 31.80 -34.08
CA ARG A 23 -9.04 31.46 -32.95
C ARG A 23 -8.73 29.97 -32.76
N CYS A 24 -8.10 29.37 -33.76
CA CYS A 24 -7.52 28.01 -33.70
C CYS A 24 -5.98 28.01 -33.78
N ASP A 25 -5.31 28.92 -33.06
CA ASP A 25 -3.83 29.06 -33.03
C ASP A 25 -3.10 27.95 -32.25
N PHE A 26 -3.40 26.69 -32.59
CA PHE A 26 -2.49 25.55 -32.47
C PHE A 26 -2.78 24.42 -33.49
N ASN A 27 -3.76 24.60 -34.39
CA ASN A 27 -4.34 23.51 -35.19
C ASN A 27 -3.98 23.61 -36.67
N THR A 28 -2.87 22.96 -37.05
CA THR A 28 -2.52 22.63 -38.45
C THR A 28 -2.01 21.18 -38.58
N LEU A 29 -2.42 20.29 -37.67
CA LEU A 29 -1.95 18.90 -37.59
C LEU A 29 -3.03 17.83 -37.33
N PHE A 30 -4.25 18.21 -36.96
CA PHE A 30 -5.32 17.27 -36.59
C PHE A 30 -6.66 17.79 -37.09
N GLU A 31 -7.20 17.20 -38.16
CA GLU A 31 -8.49 17.62 -38.76
C GLU A 31 -9.66 16.71 -38.36
N THR A 32 -9.38 15.47 -37.88
CA THR A 32 -10.43 14.54 -37.41
C THR A 32 -10.08 13.81 -36.10
N GLU A 33 -11.12 13.37 -35.38
CA GLU A 33 -11.01 12.45 -34.24
C GLU A 33 -10.26 11.15 -34.60
N SER A 34 -10.45 10.66 -35.83
CA SER A 34 -9.73 9.51 -36.38
C SER A 34 -8.21 9.73 -36.47
N ASP A 35 -7.75 10.93 -36.84
CA ASP A 35 -6.32 11.21 -36.95
C ASP A 35 -5.64 11.16 -35.58
N MET A 36 -6.27 11.76 -34.56
CA MET A 36 -5.78 11.70 -33.18
C MET A 36 -5.62 10.27 -32.68
N ALA A 37 -6.52 9.35 -33.03
CA ALA A 37 -6.39 7.93 -32.71
C ALA A 37 -5.17 7.28 -33.38
N TRP A 38 -4.89 7.60 -34.65
CA TRP A 38 -3.70 7.10 -35.36
C TRP A 38 -2.40 7.71 -34.82
N TYR A 39 -2.37 8.99 -34.47
CA TYR A 39 -1.20 9.63 -33.86
C TYR A 39 -0.91 9.09 -32.44
N ASN A 40 -1.94 8.87 -31.62
CA ASN A 40 -1.81 8.18 -30.32
C ASN A 40 -1.18 6.79 -30.49
N LEU A 41 -1.66 6.01 -31.46
CA LEU A 41 -1.15 4.69 -31.79
C LEU A 41 0.34 4.72 -32.22
N ILE A 42 0.70 5.66 -33.10
CA ILE A 42 2.09 5.85 -33.57
C ILE A 42 3.00 6.20 -32.39
N VAL A 43 2.61 7.16 -31.54
CA VAL A 43 3.40 7.57 -30.38
C VAL A 43 3.57 6.44 -29.37
N PHE A 44 2.52 5.64 -29.13
CA PHE A 44 2.61 4.46 -28.26
C PHE A 44 3.62 3.43 -28.77
N TYR A 45 3.60 3.10 -30.07
CA TYR A 45 4.61 2.20 -30.65
C TYR A 45 6.04 2.77 -30.63
N VAL A 46 6.20 4.09 -30.86
CA VAL A 46 7.51 4.76 -30.74
C VAL A 46 8.01 4.73 -29.30
N GLN A 47 7.13 4.93 -28.30
CA GLN A 47 7.49 4.78 -26.88
C GLN A 47 7.93 3.35 -26.56
N ILE A 48 7.22 2.32 -27.03
CA ILE A 48 7.63 0.91 -26.85
C ILE A 48 9.02 0.66 -27.44
N LEU A 49 9.27 1.11 -28.68
CA LEU A 49 10.56 0.94 -29.36
C LEU A 49 11.70 1.62 -28.59
N LEU A 50 11.51 2.88 -28.18
CA LEU A 50 12.49 3.62 -27.36
C LEU A 50 12.74 2.92 -26.01
N SER A 51 11.69 2.33 -25.41
CA SER A 51 11.80 1.60 -24.14
C SER A 51 12.67 0.36 -24.27
N ILE A 52 12.48 -0.41 -25.34
CA ILE A 52 13.29 -1.60 -25.67
C ILE A 52 14.76 -1.21 -25.89
N LEU A 53 15.03 -0.14 -26.64
CA LEU A 53 16.39 0.36 -26.87
C LEU A 53 17.07 0.78 -25.55
N ILE A 54 16.35 1.43 -24.64
CA ILE A 54 16.88 1.85 -23.33
C ILE A 54 17.08 0.65 -22.38
N ILE A 55 16.20 -0.36 -22.40
CA ILE A 55 16.39 -1.65 -21.70
C ILE A 55 17.72 -2.29 -22.15
N ILE A 56 17.94 -2.38 -23.46
CA ILE A 56 19.15 -2.95 -24.05
C ILE A 56 20.40 -2.14 -23.64
N GLN A 57 20.34 -0.80 -23.74
CA GLN A 57 21.43 0.08 -23.33
C GLN A 57 21.81 -0.11 -21.85
N TYR A 58 20.83 -0.19 -20.95
CA TYR A 58 21.08 -0.41 -19.53
C TYR A 58 21.60 -1.83 -19.24
N ALA A 59 21.13 -2.84 -19.98
CA ALA A 59 21.67 -4.20 -19.90
C ALA A 59 23.17 -4.23 -20.26
N PHE A 60 23.59 -3.56 -21.34
CA PHE A 60 25.01 -3.40 -21.67
C PHE A 60 25.78 -2.62 -20.59
N GLN A 61 25.26 -1.47 -20.16
CA GLN A 61 25.94 -0.61 -19.17
C GLN A 61 26.16 -1.32 -17.82
N SER A 62 25.29 -2.25 -17.43
CA SER A 62 25.43 -3.04 -16.21
C SER A 62 26.58 -4.07 -16.24
N ARG A 63 27.13 -4.38 -17.42
CA ARG A 63 28.00 -5.55 -17.67
C ARG A 63 29.46 -5.22 -18.04
N SER A 64 29.92 -3.98 -17.87
CA SER A 64 31.24 -3.47 -18.32
C SER A 64 32.48 -4.04 -17.58
N GLY A 65 32.57 -5.36 -17.47
CA GLY A 65 33.70 -6.09 -16.88
C GLY A 65 33.59 -7.62 -16.91
N ARG A 66 32.41 -8.23 -17.19
CA ARG A 66 32.19 -9.70 -17.22
C ARG A 66 31.08 -10.13 -18.19
N PHE A 67 31.14 -9.67 -19.44
CA PHE A 67 30.08 -9.98 -20.42
C PHE A 67 30.05 -11.46 -20.85
N ILE A 68 31.23 -12.06 -21.07
CA ILE A 68 31.37 -13.41 -21.65
C ILE A 68 30.94 -14.51 -20.64
N GLU A 69 31.44 -14.46 -19.41
CA GLU A 69 31.14 -15.46 -18.34
C GLU A 69 29.64 -15.60 -18.04
N ALA A 70 28.89 -14.50 -18.15
CA ALA A 70 27.47 -14.44 -17.82
C ALA A 70 26.56 -15.07 -18.90
N CYS A 71 27.00 -15.07 -20.16
CA CYS A 71 26.19 -15.54 -21.28
C CYS A 71 26.02 -17.07 -21.26
N MET A 72 27.09 -17.82 -20.95
CA MET A 72 27.08 -19.28 -20.89
C MET A 72 26.18 -19.88 -19.77
N HIS A 73 25.73 -19.08 -18.81
CA HIS A 73 25.07 -19.56 -17.59
C HIS A 73 23.56 -19.27 -17.53
N TRP A 74 22.92 -18.89 -18.65
CA TRP A 74 21.51 -18.46 -18.74
C TRP A 74 21.10 -17.28 -17.82
N ARG A 75 22.02 -16.78 -17.00
CA ARG A 75 21.84 -15.62 -16.09
C ARG A 75 22.13 -14.31 -16.81
N ALA A 76 21.45 -14.11 -17.94
CA ALA A 76 21.44 -12.85 -18.67
C ALA A 76 20.64 -11.76 -17.93
N ALA A 77 21.04 -11.46 -16.68
CA ALA A 77 20.33 -10.55 -15.79
C ALA A 77 20.08 -9.19 -16.44
N VAL A 78 18.81 -8.88 -16.66
CA VAL A 78 18.32 -7.52 -16.91
C VAL A 78 18.52 -6.73 -15.62
N PRO A 79 19.04 -5.48 -15.65
CA PRO A 79 19.23 -4.69 -14.45
C PRO A 79 17.89 -4.44 -13.75
N ILE A 80 17.88 -4.50 -12.41
CA ILE A 80 16.66 -4.31 -11.62
C ILE A 80 16.17 -2.86 -11.79
N PRO A 81 14.95 -2.62 -12.34
CA PRO A 81 14.50 -1.26 -12.64
C PRO A 81 14.28 -0.44 -11.35
N VAL A 82 13.63 -1.01 -10.34
CA VAL A 82 13.42 -0.38 -9.03
C VAL A 82 13.85 -1.29 -7.89
N ASN A 83 14.72 -0.79 -7.00
CA ASN A 83 15.06 -1.47 -5.74
C ASN A 83 14.12 -0.99 -4.63
N MET A 84 13.02 -1.71 -4.46
CA MET A 84 11.99 -1.46 -3.44
C MET A 84 12.54 -1.46 -2.00
N THR A 85 13.55 -2.29 -1.72
CA THR A 85 14.05 -2.51 -0.35
C THR A 85 15.06 -1.46 0.13
N GLU A 86 15.87 -0.90 -0.78
CA GLU A 86 17.03 -0.08 -0.42
C GLU A 86 16.81 1.44 -0.65
N THR A 87 15.92 1.83 -1.56
CA THR A 87 15.88 3.22 -2.05
C THR A 87 15.24 4.18 -1.05
N ARG A 88 16.01 5.14 -0.51
CA ARG A 88 15.62 5.98 0.65
C ARG A 88 15.60 7.50 0.48
N ARG A 89 16.09 8.03 -0.65
CA ARG A 89 15.98 9.47 -0.99
C ARG A 89 14.87 9.71 -2.01
N ASP A 90 15.01 9.15 -3.20
CA ASP A 90 14.24 9.52 -4.40
C ASP A 90 12.81 8.91 -4.44
N ARG A 91 12.23 8.64 -3.26
CA ARG A 91 11.00 7.84 -3.08
C ARG A 91 9.75 8.48 -3.64
N GLY A 92 9.60 9.80 -3.51
CA GLY A 92 8.42 10.51 -4.05
C GLY A 92 8.27 10.29 -5.56
N ILE A 93 9.41 10.30 -6.28
CA ILE A 93 9.44 10.05 -7.74
C ILE A 93 9.04 8.60 -8.07
N ILE A 94 9.48 7.63 -7.26
CA ILE A 94 9.10 6.21 -7.43
C ILE A 94 7.60 6.03 -7.17
N ILE A 95 7.06 6.63 -6.11
CA ILE A 95 5.65 6.54 -5.74
C ILE A 95 4.76 7.21 -6.79
N ALA A 96 5.16 8.40 -7.27
CA ALA A 96 4.49 9.11 -8.37
C ALA A 96 4.45 8.28 -9.65
N ALA A 97 5.57 7.62 -10.02
CA ALA A 97 5.62 6.73 -11.17
C ALA A 97 4.65 5.55 -11.03
N PHE A 98 4.57 4.92 -9.86
CA PHE A 98 3.62 3.82 -9.62
C PHE A 98 2.15 4.23 -9.68
N GLY A 99 1.77 5.38 -9.10
CA GLY A 99 0.41 5.91 -9.23
C GLY A 99 0.07 6.25 -10.69
N PHE A 100 0.98 6.91 -11.40
CA PHE A 100 0.80 7.29 -12.81
C PHE A 100 0.69 6.07 -13.75
N THR A 101 1.49 5.02 -13.56
CA THR A 101 1.33 3.74 -14.29
C THR A 101 -0.09 3.20 -14.22
N THR A 102 -0.80 3.53 -13.16
CA THR A 102 -2.03 2.83 -12.82
C THR A 102 -3.29 3.60 -13.07
N ILE A 103 -3.29 4.93 -13.00
CA ILE A 103 -4.41 5.71 -13.55
C ILE A 103 -4.62 5.29 -15.01
N ILE A 104 -3.53 5.16 -15.78
CA ILE A 104 -3.53 4.60 -17.15
C ILE A 104 -4.05 3.15 -17.19
N SER A 105 -3.61 2.29 -16.26
CA SER A 105 -4.10 0.90 -16.20
C SER A 105 -5.60 0.80 -15.86
N ILE A 106 -6.14 1.75 -15.08
CA ILE A 106 -7.58 1.86 -14.80
C ILE A 106 -8.31 2.35 -16.06
N GLN A 107 -7.81 3.40 -16.71
CA GLN A 107 -8.39 3.99 -17.94
C GLN A 107 -8.62 2.94 -19.03
N ILE A 108 -7.61 2.10 -19.28
CA ILE A 108 -7.67 0.96 -20.22
C ILE A 108 -8.78 -0.04 -19.81
N VAL A 109 -8.86 -0.40 -18.52
CA VAL A 109 -9.86 -1.33 -18.00
C VAL A 109 -11.28 -0.74 -18.08
N THR A 110 -11.46 0.55 -17.79
CA THR A 110 -12.75 1.25 -17.93
C THR A 110 -13.19 1.40 -19.38
N GLY A 111 -12.27 1.36 -20.34
CA GLY A 111 -12.57 1.25 -21.77
C GLY A 111 -12.08 2.42 -22.64
N GLU A 112 -11.20 3.28 -22.14
CA GLU A 112 -10.44 4.20 -22.99
C GLU A 112 -9.53 3.37 -23.91
N LYS A 113 -9.78 3.43 -25.22
CA LYS A 113 -9.09 2.59 -26.20
C LYS A 113 -7.78 3.23 -26.64
N ILE A 114 -6.65 2.61 -26.29
CA ILE A 114 -5.34 2.95 -26.88
C ILE A 114 -5.22 2.37 -28.30
N LEU A 115 -5.81 1.19 -28.55
CA LEU A 115 -5.85 0.55 -29.87
C LEU A 115 -7.24 0.72 -30.51
N PRO A 116 -7.37 1.16 -31.78
CA PRO A 116 -8.66 1.39 -32.44
C PRO A 116 -9.43 0.11 -32.83
N TYR A 117 -8.99 -1.07 -32.39
CA TYR A 117 -9.61 -2.35 -32.76
C TYR A 117 -10.88 -2.66 -31.96
N SER A 118 -11.87 -3.24 -32.65
CA SER A 118 -13.11 -3.71 -32.04
C SER A 118 -13.06 -5.23 -31.83
N TYR A 119 -12.69 -5.65 -30.63
CA TYR A 119 -12.62 -7.06 -30.25
C TYR A 119 -13.99 -7.61 -29.82
N SER A 120 -14.24 -8.90 -30.08
CA SER A 120 -15.39 -9.59 -29.50
C SER A 120 -15.28 -9.65 -27.97
N ALA A 121 -16.42 -9.63 -27.28
CA ALA A 121 -16.47 -9.47 -25.82
C ALA A 121 -15.63 -10.51 -25.03
N GLN A 122 -15.52 -11.74 -25.55
CA GLN A 122 -14.73 -12.82 -24.95
C GLN A 122 -13.22 -12.56 -25.02
N VAL A 123 -12.72 -11.91 -26.08
CA VAL A 123 -11.27 -11.71 -26.30
C VAL A 123 -10.80 -10.34 -25.79
N ARG A 124 -11.72 -9.36 -25.63
CA ARG A 124 -11.42 -8.03 -25.05
C ARG A 124 -10.60 -8.12 -23.75
N ALA A 125 -10.93 -9.05 -22.85
CA ALA A 125 -10.21 -9.21 -21.59
C ALA A 125 -8.72 -9.59 -21.77
N ILE A 126 -8.40 -10.40 -22.79
CA ILE A 126 -7.03 -10.82 -23.09
C ILE A 126 -6.22 -9.65 -23.66
N PHE A 127 -6.82 -8.86 -24.57
CA PHE A 127 -6.17 -7.66 -25.13
C PHE A 127 -5.94 -6.58 -24.06
N VAL A 128 -6.91 -6.31 -23.18
CA VAL A 128 -6.75 -5.38 -22.03
C VAL A 128 -5.60 -5.81 -21.11
N MET A 129 -5.43 -7.11 -20.83
CA MET A 129 -4.28 -7.60 -20.06
C MET A 129 -2.95 -7.40 -20.81
N LEU A 130 -2.94 -7.59 -22.13
CA LEU A 130 -1.75 -7.40 -22.96
C LEU A 130 -1.36 -5.92 -23.08
N GLU A 131 -2.34 -5.00 -23.21
CA GLU A 131 -2.13 -3.55 -23.19
C GLU A 131 -1.51 -3.11 -21.85
N CYS A 132 -2.03 -3.58 -20.71
CA CYS A 132 -1.44 -3.31 -19.40
C CYS A 132 0.02 -3.82 -19.27
N ILE A 133 0.36 -4.94 -19.92
CA ILE A 133 1.73 -5.45 -19.97
C ILE A 133 2.64 -4.55 -20.84
N LEU A 134 2.16 -4.10 -22.01
CA LEU A 134 2.89 -3.17 -22.88
C LEU A 134 3.16 -1.82 -22.20
N VAL A 135 2.15 -1.28 -21.49
CA VAL A 135 2.29 -0.09 -20.64
C VAL A 135 3.38 -0.33 -19.57
N GLY A 136 3.40 -1.50 -18.94
CA GLY A 136 4.46 -1.90 -18.01
C GLY A 136 5.88 -1.87 -18.61
N PHE A 137 6.04 -2.18 -19.90
CA PHE A 137 7.33 -2.02 -20.60
C PHE A 137 7.71 -0.54 -20.82
N CYS A 138 6.75 0.34 -21.11
CA CYS A 138 7.00 1.79 -21.20
C CYS A 138 7.39 2.42 -19.86
N PHE A 139 6.93 1.87 -18.72
CA PHE A 139 7.37 2.34 -17.40
C PHE A 139 8.73 1.82 -16.95
N TRP A 140 9.22 0.72 -17.52
CA TRP A 140 10.50 0.15 -17.11
C TRP A 140 11.67 1.17 -17.21
N PRO A 141 11.84 1.95 -18.30
CA PRO A 141 12.86 3.00 -18.38
C PRO A 141 12.71 4.08 -17.31
N VAL A 142 11.47 4.50 -17.01
CA VAL A 142 11.16 5.53 -16.00
C VAL A 142 11.69 5.09 -14.63
N PHE A 143 11.39 3.85 -14.23
CA PHE A 143 11.89 3.28 -12.98
C PHE A 143 13.42 3.12 -12.97
N ALA A 144 14.00 2.59 -14.07
CA ALA A 144 15.45 2.40 -14.18
C ALA A 144 16.24 3.70 -14.00
N VAL A 145 15.77 4.81 -14.57
CA VAL A 145 16.41 6.14 -14.42
C VAL A 145 16.48 6.59 -12.96
N ILE A 146 15.47 6.29 -12.15
CA ILE A 146 15.41 6.71 -10.75
C ILE A 146 16.40 5.90 -9.89
N THR A 147 16.75 4.67 -10.28
CA THR A 147 17.75 3.86 -9.53
C THR A 147 19.17 3.93 -10.06
N THR A 148 19.37 4.32 -11.31
CA THR A 148 20.71 4.33 -11.91
C THR A 148 21.63 5.38 -11.29
N LYS A 149 22.93 5.06 -11.33
CA LYS A 149 24.03 5.80 -10.68
C LYS A 149 25.11 6.20 -11.71
N SER A 150 24.87 5.91 -12.99
CA SER A 150 25.72 6.18 -14.15
C SER A 150 25.29 7.49 -14.80
N LEU A 151 26.22 8.42 -14.98
CA LEU A 151 25.92 9.76 -15.50
C LEU A 151 25.36 9.71 -16.94
N PHE A 152 25.91 8.83 -17.78
CA PHE A 152 25.42 8.57 -19.15
C PHE A 152 23.98 8.02 -19.20
N GLY A 153 23.66 7.04 -18.34
CA GLY A 153 22.31 6.48 -18.29
C GLY A 153 21.28 7.50 -17.78
N LEU A 154 21.67 8.25 -16.74
CA LEU A 154 20.87 9.30 -16.15
C LEU A 154 20.51 10.42 -17.15
N ILE A 155 21.43 10.81 -18.03
CA ILE A 155 21.14 11.78 -19.10
C ILE A 155 20.12 11.21 -20.11
N ILE A 156 20.43 10.07 -20.74
CA ILE A 156 19.62 9.53 -21.85
C ILE A 156 18.21 9.20 -21.39
N GLY A 157 18.08 8.55 -20.24
CA GLY A 157 16.76 8.22 -19.71
C GLY A 157 16.02 9.44 -19.11
N SER A 158 16.71 10.52 -18.74
CA SER A 158 16.03 11.79 -18.41
C SER A 158 15.39 12.42 -19.65
N VAL A 159 16.01 12.31 -20.82
CA VAL A 159 15.39 12.74 -22.09
C VAL A 159 14.15 11.91 -22.38
N TYR A 160 14.23 10.58 -22.23
CA TYR A 160 13.07 9.69 -22.35
C TYR A 160 11.93 10.09 -21.39
N VAL A 161 12.21 10.27 -20.09
CA VAL A 161 11.19 10.64 -19.09
C VAL A 161 10.50 11.95 -19.44
N TRP A 162 11.22 12.92 -20.01
CA TRP A 162 10.61 14.19 -20.45
C TRP A 162 9.74 14.02 -21.70
N LEU A 163 10.20 13.29 -22.73
CA LEU A 163 9.38 12.99 -23.92
C LEU A 163 8.12 12.21 -23.55
N PHE A 164 8.25 11.23 -22.66
CA PHE A 164 7.16 10.44 -22.11
C PHE A 164 6.15 11.30 -21.32
N SER A 165 6.63 12.19 -20.44
CA SER A 165 5.76 13.07 -19.64
C SER A 165 5.06 14.12 -20.51
N ILE A 166 5.76 14.73 -21.48
CA ILE A 166 5.21 15.73 -22.40
C ILE A 166 4.13 15.12 -23.29
N SER A 167 4.36 13.93 -23.86
CA SER A 167 3.36 13.28 -24.72
C SER A 167 2.06 12.97 -23.96
N HIS A 168 2.12 12.47 -22.73
CA HIS A 168 0.90 12.23 -21.93
C HIS A 168 0.16 13.53 -21.55
N VAL A 169 0.87 14.67 -21.42
CA VAL A 169 0.21 15.97 -21.21
C VAL A 169 -0.45 16.48 -22.51
N ILE A 170 0.19 16.31 -23.67
CA ILE A 170 -0.37 16.73 -24.97
C ILE A 170 -1.61 15.88 -25.33
N PHE A 171 -1.50 14.55 -25.29
CA PHE A 171 -2.58 13.65 -25.72
C PHE A 171 -3.68 13.47 -24.67
N GLY A 172 -3.46 13.89 -23.41
CA GLY A 172 -4.48 13.92 -22.38
C GLY A 172 -5.44 15.13 -22.45
N ILE A 173 -5.19 16.10 -23.34
CA ILE A 173 -6.06 17.26 -23.56
C ILE A 173 -6.84 17.03 -24.86
N PRO A 174 -8.18 16.87 -24.82
CA PRO A 174 -8.96 16.67 -26.04
C PRO A 174 -9.03 17.97 -26.85
N CYS A 175 -8.60 17.91 -28.11
CA CYS A 175 -8.57 19.08 -29.00
C CYS A 175 -9.97 19.49 -29.52
N GLN A 176 -10.97 18.60 -29.42
CA GLN A 176 -12.25 18.72 -30.10
C GLN A 176 -13.43 18.54 -29.14
N SER A 177 -13.59 19.47 -28.19
CA SER A 177 -14.77 19.55 -27.33
C SER A 177 -15.59 20.80 -27.66
N VAL A 178 -16.75 20.60 -28.28
CA VAL A 178 -17.66 21.69 -28.69
C VAL A 178 -18.28 22.40 -27.47
N ASN A 179 -18.40 21.69 -26.34
CA ASN A 179 -18.93 22.22 -25.08
C ASN A 179 -17.80 22.54 -24.10
N SER A 180 -17.89 23.69 -23.43
CA SER A 180 -16.99 24.04 -22.32
C SER A 180 -17.05 23.06 -21.15
N HIS A 181 -18.22 22.47 -20.88
CA HIS A 181 -18.42 21.53 -19.78
C HIS A 181 -17.69 20.20 -19.98
N ASP A 182 -17.77 19.60 -21.17
CA ASP A 182 -17.15 18.30 -21.44
C ASP A 182 -15.61 18.40 -21.45
N LEU A 183 -15.07 19.53 -21.94
CA LEU A 183 -13.65 19.87 -21.82
C LEU A 183 -13.21 19.94 -20.35
N VAL A 184 -13.96 20.64 -19.49
CA VAL A 184 -13.67 20.74 -18.05
C VAL A 184 -13.73 19.39 -17.36
N ILE A 185 -14.68 18.52 -17.72
CA ILE A 185 -14.80 17.17 -17.16
C ILE A 185 -13.58 16.31 -17.55
N SER A 186 -13.18 16.32 -18.83
CA SER A 186 -12.03 15.54 -19.32
C SER A 186 -10.69 16.04 -18.76
N VAL A 187 -10.50 17.35 -18.66
CA VAL A 187 -9.31 17.94 -18.02
C VAL A 187 -9.27 17.62 -16.52
N LEU A 188 -10.43 17.57 -15.84
CA LEU A 188 -10.52 17.23 -14.42
C LEU A 188 -10.28 15.73 -14.16
N SER A 189 -10.71 14.83 -15.06
CA SER A 189 -10.41 13.39 -14.93
C SER A 189 -8.94 13.07 -15.18
N ASN A 190 -8.29 13.78 -16.12
CA ASN A 190 -6.85 13.63 -16.41
C ASN A 190 -5.92 14.43 -15.46
N LEU A 191 -6.48 15.28 -14.59
CA LEU A 191 -5.69 16.11 -13.66
C LEU A 191 -4.70 15.32 -12.76
N PRO A 192 -5.03 14.13 -12.21
CA PRO A 192 -4.06 13.30 -11.48
C PRO A 192 -2.91 12.79 -12.37
N VAL A 193 -3.19 12.47 -13.64
CA VAL A 193 -2.21 12.05 -14.64
C VAL A 193 -1.19 13.19 -14.86
N PHE A 194 -1.67 14.41 -15.09
CA PHE A 194 -0.82 15.59 -15.27
C PHE A 194 0.04 15.91 -14.05
N ILE A 195 -0.52 15.81 -12.83
CA ILE A 195 0.22 16.06 -11.57
C ILE A 195 1.39 15.08 -11.43
N PHE A 196 1.17 13.78 -11.61
CA PHE A 196 2.26 12.82 -11.48
C PHE A 196 3.26 12.91 -12.64
N ALA A 197 2.84 13.15 -13.90
CA ALA A 197 3.76 13.39 -15.01
C ALA A 197 4.72 14.55 -14.72
N LEU A 198 4.18 15.68 -14.24
CA LEU A 198 4.97 16.85 -13.86
C LEU A 198 5.92 16.52 -12.69
N TRP A 199 5.44 15.81 -11.66
CA TRP A 199 6.27 15.43 -10.50
C TRP A 199 7.43 14.50 -10.91
N ILE A 200 7.19 13.54 -11.79
CA ILE A 200 8.21 12.62 -12.31
C ILE A 200 9.22 13.38 -13.16
N GLY A 201 8.78 14.18 -14.14
CA GLY A 201 9.64 14.96 -15.03
C GLY A 201 10.53 15.95 -14.28
N VAL A 202 9.94 16.79 -13.43
CA VAL A 202 10.68 17.77 -12.61
C VAL A 202 11.59 17.08 -11.59
N GLY A 203 11.13 15.98 -10.96
CA GLY A 203 11.93 15.21 -10.02
C GLY A 203 13.18 14.58 -10.64
N VAL A 204 13.04 13.99 -11.84
CA VAL A 204 14.18 13.44 -12.59
C VAL A 204 15.11 14.54 -13.08
N LEU A 205 14.59 15.69 -13.56
CA LEU A 205 15.41 16.83 -13.97
C LEU A 205 16.23 17.40 -12.80
N TYR A 206 15.63 17.57 -11.63
CA TYR A 206 16.35 18.00 -10.42
C TYR A 206 17.48 17.01 -10.05
N ARG A 207 17.22 15.70 -10.20
CA ARG A 207 18.19 14.63 -9.95
C ARG A 207 19.34 14.63 -10.98
N THR A 208 19.09 14.96 -12.26
CA THR A 208 20.15 15.07 -13.27
C THR A 208 21.00 16.32 -13.07
N LEU A 209 20.36 17.48 -12.86
CA LEU A 209 21.03 18.77 -12.64
C LEU A 209 21.91 18.76 -11.39
N THR A 210 21.43 18.18 -10.27
CA THR A 210 22.24 18.06 -9.06
C THR A 210 23.46 17.16 -9.27
N VAL A 211 23.32 16.01 -9.94
CA VAL A 211 24.47 15.13 -10.26
C VAL A 211 25.48 15.81 -11.19
N LEU A 212 25.02 16.55 -12.21
CA LEU A 212 25.87 17.34 -13.10
C LEU A 212 26.62 18.45 -12.33
N TRP A 213 25.95 19.15 -11.42
CA TRP A 213 26.56 20.17 -10.57
C TRP A 213 27.65 19.59 -9.65
N TYR A 214 27.36 18.46 -8.98
CA TYR A 214 28.36 17.76 -8.16
C TYR A 214 29.55 17.26 -8.98
N ALA A 215 29.33 16.75 -10.20
CA ALA A 215 30.40 16.32 -11.10
C ALA A 215 31.31 17.51 -11.52
N LYS A 216 30.70 18.66 -11.85
CA LYS A 216 31.42 19.90 -12.22
C LYS A 216 32.19 20.52 -11.04
N SER A 217 31.72 20.31 -9.81
CA SER A 217 32.28 20.91 -8.58
C SER A 217 33.68 20.42 -8.19
N LYS A 218 34.22 19.35 -8.82
CA LYS A 218 35.52 18.69 -8.52
C LYS A 218 35.76 18.21 -7.08
N LYS A 219 34.92 18.56 -6.09
CA LYS A 219 34.97 17.99 -4.74
C LYS A 219 34.76 16.47 -4.82
N LYS A 220 35.81 15.71 -4.47
CA LYS A 220 35.90 14.24 -4.61
C LYS A 220 35.05 13.47 -3.56
N PHE A 221 33.91 14.03 -3.16
CA PHE A 221 32.97 13.44 -2.21
C PHE A 221 32.08 12.43 -2.92
N SER A 222 32.41 11.14 -2.80
CA SER A 222 31.68 10.08 -3.50
C SER A 222 30.21 10.03 -3.04
N TYR A 223 29.28 10.06 -4.01
CA TYR A 223 27.84 9.96 -3.79
C TYR A 223 27.42 8.70 -3.00
N LYS A 224 28.21 7.62 -3.03
CA LYS A 224 28.05 6.43 -2.16
C LYS A 224 28.22 6.71 -0.67
N VAL A 225 29.07 7.67 -0.30
CA VAL A 225 29.28 8.10 1.09
C VAL A 225 28.13 9.00 1.54
N ALA A 226 27.71 9.93 0.68
CA ALA A 226 26.54 10.79 0.96
C ALA A 226 25.26 9.97 1.25
N THR A 227 25.03 8.89 0.51
CA THR A 227 23.79 8.09 0.60
C THR A 227 23.76 7.10 1.76
N SER A 228 24.91 6.64 2.25
CA SER A 228 24.98 5.73 3.42
C SER A 228 24.78 6.47 4.76
N VAL A 229 25.33 7.67 4.90
CA VAL A 229 25.37 8.41 6.19
C VAL A 229 23.99 8.73 6.76
N ASP A 230 23.03 9.21 5.96
CA ASP A 230 21.68 9.54 6.45
C ASP A 230 20.93 8.30 6.96
N GLY A 231 20.99 7.20 6.20
CA GLY A 231 20.37 5.93 6.56
C GLY A 231 21.00 5.30 7.80
N MET A 232 22.34 5.31 7.87
CA MET A 232 23.09 4.92 9.05
C MET A 232 22.64 5.67 10.30
N ASN A 233 22.37 6.98 10.20
CA ASN A 233 22.05 7.80 11.36
C ASN A 233 20.76 7.35 12.08
N TYR A 234 19.72 6.92 11.35
CA TYR A 234 18.55 6.30 11.98
C TYR A 234 18.86 4.90 12.52
N HIS A 235 19.45 4.02 11.72
CA HIS A 235 19.70 2.64 12.14
C HIS A 235 20.61 2.54 13.36
N VAL A 236 21.65 3.38 13.44
CA VAL A 236 22.55 3.48 14.59
C VAL A 236 21.84 4.13 15.79
N LYS A 237 20.91 5.08 15.60
CA LYS A 237 20.05 5.56 16.69
C LYS A 237 19.14 4.45 17.24
N HIS A 238 18.52 3.66 16.37
CA HIS A 238 17.65 2.54 16.75
C HIS A 238 18.40 1.44 17.52
N VAL A 239 19.57 1.01 17.03
CA VAL A 239 20.41 0.04 17.76
C VAL A 239 20.91 0.64 19.09
N LYS A 240 21.23 1.94 19.15
CA LYS A 240 21.55 2.64 20.40
C LYS A 240 20.37 2.79 21.36
N SER A 241 19.12 2.87 20.90
CA SER A 241 17.95 2.90 21.79
C SER A 241 17.62 1.51 22.32
N VAL A 242 17.75 0.46 21.51
CA VAL A 242 17.59 -0.95 21.96
C VAL A 242 18.68 -1.36 22.96
N LEU A 243 19.92 -0.91 22.77
CA LEU A 243 21.04 -1.19 23.69
C LEU A 243 21.12 -0.24 24.91
N ARG A 244 20.36 0.86 24.93
CA ARG A 244 20.26 1.72 26.12
C ARG A 244 19.34 1.03 27.13
N LYS A 245 19.87 0.78 28.34
CA LYS A 245 19.06 0.32 29.48
C LYS A 245 17.84 1.21 29.61
N HIS A 246 16.65 0.63 29.47
CA HIS A 246 15.40 1.37 29.61
C HIS A 246 15.39 2.04 30.99
N LYS A 247 15.41 3.37 31.03
CA LYS A 247 15.02 4.09 32.25
C LYS A 247 13.59 3.64 32.52
N LYS A 248 13.30 3.13 33.73
CA LYS A 248 11.91 2.90 34.15
C LYS A 248 11.16 4.19 33.84
N SER A 249 10.06 4.10 33.10
CA SER A 249 9.13 5.22 33.01
C SER A 249 8.72 5.58 34.43
N THR A 250 9.02 6.82 34.82
CA THR A 250 8.18 7.50 35.81
C THR A 250 6.76 7.39 35.29
N MET A 251 5.81 6.97 36.12
CA MET A 251 4.40 7.02 35.72
C MET A 251 4.04 8.50 35.58
N ASP A 252 3.90 8.95 34.34
CA ASP A 252 3.53 10.32 34.05
C ASP A 252 2.14 10.59 34.61
N LYS A 253 1.99 11.76 35.25
CA LYS A 253 0.79 12.15 36.01
C LYS A 253 -0.49 12.02 35.19
N GLU A 254 -1.62 11.86 35.86
CA GLU A 254 -2.95 11.77 35.24
C GLU A 254 -3.34 13.08 34.55
N GLU A 255 -2.97 13.17 33.27
CA GLU A 255 -3.48 14.16 32.32
C GLU A 255 -4.73 13.62 31.61
N SER A 256 -5.67 14.50 31.26
CA SER A 256 -7.07 14.10 31.06
C SER A 256 -7.33 13.11 29.90
N THR A 257 -8.25 12.18 30.15
CA THR A 257 -8.50 10.97 29.35
C THR A 257 -9.01 11.22 27.93
N GLY A 258 -9.52 12.42 27.62
CA GLY A 258 -9.91 12.81 26.26
C GLY A 258 -8.70 13.15 25.38
N TRP A 259 -7.88 14.12 25.81
CA TRP A 259 -6.71 14.56 25.05
C TRP A 259 -5.65 13.49 24.88
N ARG A 260 -5.52 12.57 25.85
CA ARG A 260 -4.62 11.41 25.72
C ARG A 260 -5.06 10.49 24.58
N LYS A 261 -6.34 10.08 24.54
CA LYS A 261 -6.90 9.28 23.44
C LYS A 261 -6.74 9.94 22.07
N LEU A 262 -6.94 11.25 21.98
CA LEU A 262 -6.75 11.98 20.72
C LEU A 262 -5.26 12.00 20.29
N ARG A 263 -4.35 12.21 21.25
CA ARG A 263 -2.89 12.20 21.05
C ARG A 263 -2.37 10.81 20.67
N ASP A 264 -2.98 9.74 21.19
CA ASP A 264 -2.65 8.35 20.88
C ASP A 264 -3.25 7.88 19.53
N TYR A 265 -4.33 8.52 19.07
CA TYR A 265 -4.94 8.31 17.73
C TYR A 265 -4.17 9.04 16.61
N VAL A 266 -3.65 10.24 16.89
CA VAL A 266 -2.81 10.99 15.95
C VAL A 266 -1.41 10.38 15.88
N TYR A 267 -1.05 9.79 14.73
CA TYR A 267 0.27 9.19 14.52
C TYR A 267 1.42 10.20 14.73
N THR A 268 2.14 10.06 15.84
CA THR A 268 3.34 10.85 16.11
C THR A 268 4.54 10.33 15.31
N PRO A 269 5.14 11.10 14.38
CA PRO A 269 6.18 10.60 13.50
C PRO A 269 7.50 10.35 14.26
N ILE A 270 7.89 9.08 14.40
CA ILE A 270 9.15 8.67 15.06
C ILE A 270 10.35 9.24 14.29
N SER A 271 11.15 10.09 14.95
CA SER A 271 12.21 10.88 14.30
C SER A 271 13.25 10.01 13.57
N GLY A 272 13.17 9.99 12.23
CA GLY A 272 14.08 9.26 11.34
C GLY A 272 13.63 7.85 10.96
N PHE A 273 12.56 7.31 11.56
CA PHE A 273 11.90 6.11 11.02
C PHE A 273 11.29 6.46 9.66
N ARG A 274 11.39 5.54 8.71
CA ARG A 274 10.82 5.68 7.35
C ARG A 274 10.31 4.32 6.92
N TYR A 275 9.03 4.24 6.59
CA TYR A 275 8.37 3.04 6.04
C TYR A 275 9.08 2.51 4.78
N SER A 276 8.77 1.30 4.34
CA SER A 276 9.30 0.76 3.08
C SER A 276 8.73 1.48 1.86
N VAL A 277 9.37 1.33 0.70
CA VAL A 277 8.81 1.81 -0.57
C VAL A 277 7.54 1.04 -0.91
N ASN A 278 7.48 -0.28 -0.68
CA ASN A 278 6.26 -1.06 -0.94
C ASN A 278 5.07 -0.55 -0.11
N ILE A 279 5.28 -0.26 1.18
CA ILE A 279 4.23 0.22 2.09
C ILE A 279 3.80 1.65 1.73
N LEU A 280 4.74 2.56 1.45
CA LEU A 280 4.40 3.95 1.06
C LEU A 280 3.75 4.03 -0.32
N ALA A 281 4.23 3.23 -1.27
CA ALA A 281 3.62 3.12 -2.58
C ALA A 281 2.22 2.51 -2.42
N ALA A 282 2.04 1.38 -1.72
CA ALA A 282 0.71 0.80 -1.47
C ALA A 282 -0.25 1.75 -0.72
N ALA A 283 0.24 2.62 0.15
CA ALA A 283 -0.57 3.61 0.85
C ALA A 283 -1.07 4.71 -0.10
N VAL A 284 -0.16 5.40 -0.82
CA VAL A 284 -0.54 6.40 -1.83
C VAL A 284 -1.34 5.76 -2.97
N MET A 285 -1.08 4.49 -3.28
CA MET A 285 -1.89 3.72 -4.22
C MET A 285 -3.20 3.22 -3.61
N THR A 286 -3.41 3.19 -2.30
CA THR A 286 -4.79 3.04 -1.77
C THR A 286 -5.61 4.30 -2.10
N GLU A 287 -4.93 5.38 -2.47
CA GLU A 287 -5.46 6.60 -3.07
C GLU A 287 -5.22 6.67 -4.62
N THR A 288 -4.58 5.68 -5.31
CA THR A 288 -4.36 5.68 -6.80
C THR A 288 -3.87 4.40 -7.58
N ILE A 289 -3.68 3.20 -6.98
CA ILE A 289 -3.45 1.82 -7.58
C ILE A 289 -1.99 1.71 -8.23
N VAL A 290 -1.15 0.67 -8.57
CA VAL A 290 -0.80 -0.81 -8.51
C VAL A 290 0.77 -0.99 -8.76
N TYR A 291 1.64 -2.05 -8.70
CA TYR A 291 1.77 -3.54 -8.47
C TYR A 291 3.24 -3.92 -7.98
N MET A 292 3.66 -5.22 -8.08
CA MET A 292 5.01 -5.88 -7.88
C MET A 292 5.59 -6.13 -6.43
N GLY A 293 6.21 -7.26 -6.01
CA GLY A 293 6.59 -8.57 -6.62
C GLY A 293 6.02 -9.92 -6.03
N GLN A 294 5.84 -10.11 -4.70
CA GLN A 294 4.80 -11.03 -4.07
C GLN A 294 3.99 -10.24 -3.01
N SER A 295 4.72 -9.33 -2.36
CA SER A 295 4.46 -7.87 -2.46
C SER A 295 3.71 -7.38 -3.73
N ALA A 296 3.69 -8.13 -4.85
CA ALA A 296 2.91 -7.87 -6.05
C ALA A 296 1.44 -8.01 -5.75
N LYS A 297 1.06 -9.23 -5.34
CA LYS A 297 -0.29 -9.51 -4.91
C LYS A 297 -0.64 -8.57 -3.77
N TYR A 298 0.30 -8.20 -2.87
CA TYR A 298 -0.02 -7.23 -1.82
C TYR A 298 -0.52 -5.91 -2.41
N ILE A 299 0.27 -5.29 -3.29
CA ILE A 299 -0.11 -4.04 -3.91
C ILE A 299 -1.39 -4.26 -4.73
N GLY A 300 -1.40 -5.18 -5.70
CA GLY A 300 -2.56 -5.42 -6.59
C GLY A 300 -3.86 -5.84 -5.90
N TYR A 301 -3.78 -6.57 -4.80
CA TYR A 301 -4.93 -6.96 -3.98
C TYR A 301 -5.36 -5.78 -3.12
N GLN A 302 -4.44 -5.02 -2.51
CA GLN A 302 -4.79 -3.79 -1.79
C GLN A 302 -5.62 -2.86 -2.70
N MET A 303 -5.31 -2.81 -4.00
CA MET A 303 -6.06 -1.96 -4.93
C MET A 303 -7.37 -2.57 -5.39
N ALA A 304 -7.39 -3.86 -5.78
CA ALA A 304 -8.64 -4.53 -6.16
C ALA A 304 -9.65 -4.56 -5.00
N TYR A 305 -9.20 -4.95 -3.81
CA TYR A 305 -10.02 -4.95 -2.59
C TYR A 305 -10.38 -3.53 -2.16
N GLY A 306 -9.49 -2.54 -2.35
CA GLY A 306 -9.81 -1.12 -2.16
C GLY A 306 -10.95 -0.63 -3.04
N THR A 307 -10.90 -0.88 -4.35
CA THR A 307 -11.96 -0.52 -5.30
C THR A 307 -13.26 -1.26 -5.00
N TYR A 308 -13.22 -2.58 -4.77
CA TYR A 308 -14.43 -3.33 -4.42
C TYR A 308 -15.01 -2.89 -3.08
N ALA A 309 -14.19 -2.63 -2.06
CA ALA A 309 -14.64 -2.12 -0.77
C ALA A 309 -15.29 -0.74 -0.91
N PHE A 310 -14.71 0.19 -1.70
CA PHE A 310 -15.33 1.48 -1.97
C PHE A 310 -16.71 1.31 -2.65
N VAL A 311 -16.81 0.43 -3.66
CA VAL A 311 -18.10 0.14 -4.32
C VAL A 311 -19.12 -0.46 -3.34
N PHE A 312 -18.74 -1.45 -2.53
CA PHE A 312 -19.65 -2.05 -1.54
C PHE A 312 -20.03 -1.07 -0.42
N GLN A 313 -19.11 -0.22 0.05
CA GLN A 313 -19.38 0.80 1.06
C GLN A 313 -20.28 1.90 0.50
N PHE A 314 -20.05 2.36 -0.74
CA PHE A 314 -20.92 3.31 -1.43
C PHE A 314 -22.32 2.74 -1.68
N LEU A 315 -22.45 1.49 -2.16
CA LEU A 315 -23.74 0.82 -2.35
C LEU A 315 -24.48 0.65 -1.02
N THR A 316 -23.79 0.24 0.05
CA THR A 316 -24.39 0.09 1.39
C THR A 316 -24.88 1.44 1.92
N LEU A 317 -24.07 2.50 1.79
CA LEU A 317 -24.42 3.86 2.19
C LEU A 317 -25.57 4.42 1.34
N ALA A 318 -25.58 4.18 0.03
CA ALA A 318 -26.67 4.59 -0.85
C ALA A 318 -28.00 3.90 -0.50
N VAL A 319 -27.98 2.59 -0.21
CA VAL A 319 -29.18 1.85 0.26
C VAL A 319 -29.68 2.41 1.60
N ILE A 320 -28.78 2.70 2.54
CA ILE A 320 -29.13 3.31 3.84
C ILE A 320 -29.73 4.72 3.64
N LEU A 321 -29.12 5.57 2.81
CA LEU A 321 -29.64 6.91 2.53
C LEU A 321 -30.98 6.88 1.79
N CYS A 322 -31.15 5.99 0.80
CA CYS A 322 -32.43 5.79 0.12
C CYS A 322 -33.53 5.31 1.09
N ALA A 323 -33.21 4.40 2.02
CA ALA A 323 -34.16 3.96 3.05
C ALA A 323 -34.55 5.11 3.98
N ILE A 324 -33.58 5.90 4.47
CA ILE A 324 -33.84 7.09 5.30
C ILE A 324 -34.70 8.10 4.54
N TRP A 325 -34.35 8.41 3.28
CA TRP A 325 -35.08 9.37 2.45
C TRP A 325 -36.51 8.91 2.13
N PHE A 326 -36.71 7.62 1.87
CA PHE A 326 -38.04 7.02 1.69
C PHE A 326 -38.89 7.11 2.96
N THR A 327 -38.32 6.81 4.14
CA THR A 327 -39.05 7.01 5.41
C THR A 327 -39.39 8.47 5.65
N PHE A 328 -38.46 9.40 5.37
CA PHE A 328 -38.70 10.84 5.47
C PHE A 328 -39.86 11.31 4.58
N ILE A 329 -40.00 10.79 3.36
CA ILE A 329 -41.13 11.09 2.47
C ILE A 329 -42.47 10.59 3.05
N ILE A 330 -42.53 9.35 3.54
CA ILE A 330 -43.74 8.80 4.18
C ILE A 330 -44.15 9.63 5.41
N ILE A 331 -43.16 10.07 6.19
CA ILE A 331 -43.35 10.82 7.42
C ILE A 331 -43.80 12.26 7.12
N VAL A 332 -43.04 13.00 6.30
CA VAL A 332 -43.22 14.45 6.11
C VAL A 332 -44.18 14.79 4.96
N VAL A 333 -44.06 14.12 3.81
CA VAL A 333 -44.82 14.47 2.58
C VAL A 333 -46.20 13.81 2.59
N MET A 334 -46.29 12.54 2.97
CA MET A 334 -47.58 11.84 3.14
C MET A 334 -48.25 12.12 4.50
N GLY A 335 -47.57 12.85 5.40
CA GLY A 335 -48.07 13.21 6.73
C GLY A 335 -48.29 12.04 7.69
N GLN A 336 -47.84 10.82 7.38
CA GLN A 336 -48.23 9.61 8.09
C GLN A 336 -47.37 9.32 9.32
N TRP A 337 -47.17 10.33 10.17
CA TRP A 337 -46.48 10.24 11.47
C TRP A 337 -47.04 9.12 12.37
N HIS A 338 -48.34 8.80 12.24
CA HIS A 338 -48.96 7.69 12.95
C HIS A 338 -48.35 6.32 12.63
N ILE A 339 -47.80 6.09 11.42
CA ILE A 339 -47.09 4.85 11.10
C ILE A 339 -45.80 4.76 11.94
N LEU A 340 -44.99 5.82 11.94
CA LEU A 340 -43.75 5.88 12.74
C LEU A 340 -44.04 5.71 14.24
N LEU A 341 -45.06 6.40 14.74
CA LEU A 341 -45.48 6.29 16.14
C LEU A 341 -45.99 4.88 16.48
N SER A 342 -46.71 4.21 15.56
CA SER A 342 -47.15 2.82 15.75
C SER A 342 -45.96 1.86 15.85
N PHE A 343 -44.99 1.95 14.93
CA PHE A 343 -43.75 1.17 15.00
C PHE A 343 -42.98 1.43 16.29
N LEU A 344 -42.81 2.70 16.70
CA LEU A 344 -42.07 3.05 17.92
C LEU A 344 -42.81 2.57 19.18
N THR A 345 -44.15 2.66 19.20
CA THR A 345 -45.02 2.16 20.27
C THR A 345 -44.95 0.63 20.40
N SER A 346 -44.80 -0.08 19.28
CA SER A 346 -44.64 -1.54 19.22
C SER A 346 -43.24 -2.00 19.67
N ILE A 347 -42.19 -1.24 19.31
CA ILE A 347 -40.79 -1.63 19.58
C ILE A 347 -40.37 -1.33 21.02
N TRP A 348 -40.70 -0.17 21.60
CA TRP A 348 -40.17 0.24 22.90
C TRP A 348 -40.44 -0.73 24.08
N PRO A 349 -41.58 -1.46 24.20
CA PRO A 349 -41.82 -2.37 25.30
C PRO A 349 -40.87 -3.57 25.25
N THR A 350 -40.52 -4.03 24.04
CA THR A 350 -39.57 -5.13 23.84
C THR A 350 -38.16 -4.72 24.27
N LEU A 351 -37.72 -3.51 23.89
CA LEU A 351 -36.44 -2.95 24.30
C LEU A 351 -36.39 -2.69 25.82
N ALA A 352 -37.47 -2.19 26.41
CA ALA A 352 -37.59 -2.01 27.85
C ALA A 352 -37.51 -3.35 28.59
N PHE A 353 -38.17 -4.40 28.10
CA PHE A 353 -38.09 -5.75 28.68
C PHE A 353 -36.66 -6.33 28.60
N VAL A 354 -35.97 -6.18 27.47
CA VAL A 354 -34.55 -6.54 27.32
C VAL A 354 -33.68 -5.79 28.35
N PHE A 355 -33.90 -4.48 28.50
CA PHE A 355 -33.16 -3.63 29.44
C PHE A 355 -33.39 -4.03 30.91
N PHE A 356 -34.65 -4.23 31.31
CA PHE A 356 -35.00 -4.65 32.68
C PHE A 356 -34.51 -6.06 33.01
N THR A 357 -34.53 -7.00 32.05
CA THR A 357 -34.04 -8.37 32.28
C THR A 357 -32.51 -8.41 32.43
N VAL A 358 -31.77 -7.63 31.65
CA VAL A 358 -30.32 -7.44 31.84
C VAL A 358 -30.01 -6.78 33.20
N ILE A 359 -30.74 -5.74 33.59
CA ILE A 359 -30.57 -5.09 34.91
C ILE A 359 -30.87 -6.07 36.05
N ALA A 360 -31.96 -6.84 35.96
CA ALA A 360 -32.30 -7.85 36.95
C ALA A 360 -31.19 -8.91 37.09
N GLN A 361 -30.63 -9.39 35.98
CA GLN A 361 -29.50 -10.32 35.99
C GLN A 361 -28.25 -9.71 36.64
N VAL A 362 -27.89 -8.46 36.32
CA VAL A 362 -26.74 -7.77 36.94
C VAL A 362 -26.94 -7.56 38.45
N ILE A 363 -28.14 -7.14 38.89
CA ILE A 363 -28.47 -6.98 40.32
C ILE A 363 -28.39 -8.32 41.03
N LEU A 364 -28.98 -9.38 40.47
CA LEU A 364 -29.06 -10.69 41.12
C LEU A 364 -27.69 -11.40 41.16
N CYS A 365 -26.85 -11.26 40.14
CA CYS A 365 -25.45 -11.70 40.22
C CYS A 365 -24.69 -10.99 41.37
N ASN A 366 -24.92 -9.69 41.59
CA ASN A 366 -24.34 -8.93 42.72
C ASN A 366 -24.96 -9.27 44.10
N LEU A 367 -26.03 -10.06 44.13
CA LEU A 367 -26.65 -10.59 45.36
C LEU A 367 -26.21 -12.03 45.67
N PHE A 368 -25.99 -12.88 44.66
CA PHE A 368 -25.55 -14.27 44.86
C PHE A 368 -24.03 -14.47 44.91
N LEU A 369 -23.22 -13.51 44.44
CA LEU A 369 -21.76 -13.59 44.60
C LEU A 369 -21.38 -13.36 46.08
N GLN A 370 -20.69 -14.34 46.70
CA GLN A 370 -20.29 -14.26 48.10
C GLN A 370 -19.40 -13.03 48.35
N LYS A 371 -19.82 -12.15 49.27
CA LYS A 371 -19.13 -10.90 49.62
C LYS A 371 -17.99 -11.14 50.62
N GLY A 372 -17.07 -12.05 50.28
CA GLY A 372 -15.88 -12.36 51.07
C GLY A 372 -14.60 -11.84 50.43
N GLY A 373 -13.79 -11.09 51.20
CA GLY A 373 -12.43 -10.67 50.83
C GLY A 373 -12.28 -9.16 50.57
N ASP A 374 -11.33 -8.55 51.29
CA ASP A 374 -11.05 -7.10 51.28
C ASP A 374 -10.38 -6.58 49.98
N SER A 375 -10.05 -7.48 49.05
CA SER A 375 -9.57 -7.11 47.71
C SER A 375 -10.48 -7.67 46.63
N ILE A 376 -10.85 -6.82 45.67
CA ILE A 376 -11.64 -7.16 44.48
C ILE A 376 -11.00 -8.31 43.68
N THR A 377 -9.67 -8.46 43.71
CA THR A 377 -8.95 -9.52 43.00
C THR A 377 -9.01 -10.90 43.66
N ASN A 378 -9.33 -10.98 44.96
CA ASN A 378 -9.26 -12.23 45.74
C ASN A 378 -10.64 -12.70 46.25
N ARG A 379 -11.72 -12.21 45.67
CA ARG A 379 -13.08 -12.72 45.97
C ARG A 379 -13.24 -14.13 45.39
N PRO A 380 -13.62 -15.14 46.19
CA PRO A 380 -13.89 -16.47 45.66
C PRO A 380 -15.15 -16.43 44.77
N LEU A 381 -15.15 -17.18 43.68
CA LEU A 381 -16.34 -17.38 42.82
C LEU A 381 -17.33 -18.38 43.47
N ALA A 382 -17.57 -18.22 44.77
CA ALA A 382 -18.54 -18.98 45.53
C ALA A 382 -19.91 -18.30 45.45
N LEU A 383 -20.95 -19.11 45.24
CA LEU A 383 -22.33 -18.64 45.22
C LEU A 383 -22.94 -18.80 46.62
N ASP A 384 -23.47 -17.71 47.15
CA ASP A 384 -24.37 -17.71 48.30
C ASP A 384 -25.78 -18.18 47.86
N ASN A 385 -26.51 -18.81 48.78
CA ASN A 385 -27.83 -19.44 48.57
C ASN A 385 -28.01 -20.12 47.19
N ARG A 386 -27.22 -21.18 46.96
CA ARG A 386 -27.25 -22.02 45.74
C ARG A 386 -28.67 -22.51 45.35
N HIS A 387 -29.56 -22.73 46.30
CA HIS A 387 -30.94 -23.14 46.03
C HIS A 387 -31.76 -22.03 45.36
N PHE A 388 -31.65 -20.78 45.82
CA PHE A 388 -32.31 -19.66 45.16
C PHE A 388 -31.74 -19.43 43.76
N PHE A 389 -30.42 -19.50 43.60
CA PHE A 389 -29.76 -19.36 42.30
C PHE A 389 -30.30 -20.35 41.26
N PHE A 390 -30.46 -21.64 41.62
CA PHE A 390 -31.01 -22.63 40.68
C PHE A 390 -32.48 -22.39 40.31
N ASN A 391 -33.32 -21.95 41.26
CA ASN A 391 -34.71 -21.57 40.95
C ASN A 391 -34.75 -20.35 40.01
N PHE A 392 -33.92 -19.34 40.28
CA PHE A 392 -33.78 -18.17 39.41
C PHE A 392 -33.28 -18.56 38.01
N GLN A 393 -32.27 -19.42 37.92
CA GLN A 393 -31.74 -19.94 36.65
C GLN A 393 -32.82 -20.65 35.83
N TYR A 394 -33.68 -21.47 36.46
CA TYR A 394 -34.79 -22.16 35.79
C TYR A 394 -35.75 -21.17 35.10
N PHE A 395 -36.25 -20.16 35.81
CA PHE A 395 -37.11 -19.14 35.19
C PHE A 395 -36.38 -18.31 34.12
N MET A 396 -35.09 -18.00 34.33
CA MET A 396 -34.29 -17.24 33.38
C MET A 396 -33.96 -18.00 32.09
N VAL A 397 -34.05 -19.33 32.02
CA VAL A 397 -33.90 -20.07 30.75
C VAL A 397 -34.99 -19.65 29.76
N TYR A 398 -36.25 -19.57 30.21
CA TYR A 398 -37.39 -19.20 29.35
C TYR A 398 -37.33 -17.74 28.88
N VAL A 399 -36.79 -16.84 29.71
CA VAL A 399 -36.56 -15.43 29.35
C VAL A 399 -35.36 -15.27 28.40
N ASN A 400 -34.27 -16.00 28.64
CA ASN A 400 -33.05 -15.89 27.85
C ASN A 400 -33.12 -16.62 26.50
N ALA A 401 -34.02 -17.59 26.31
CA ALA A 401 -34.21 -18.26 25.02
C ALA A 401 -34.56 -17.29 23.86
N PRO A 402 -35.62 -16.45 23.93
CA PRO A 402 -35.89 -15.46 22.89
C PRO A 402 -34.84 -14.34 22.82
N LEU A 403 -34.27 -13.92 23.95
CA LEU A 403 -33.16 -12.96 23.96
C LEU A 403 -31.92 -13.50 23.24
N GLY A 404 -31.66 -14.80 23.32
CA GLY A 404 -30.59 -15.50 22.59
C GLY A 404 -30.81 -15.51 21.08
N LEU A 405 -32.05 -15.62 20.61
CA LEU A 405 -32.38 -15.49 19.19
C LEU A 405 -32.12 -14.06 18.69
N LEU A 406 -32.55 -13.04 19.44
CA LEU A 406 -32.27 -11.64 19.13
C LEU A 406 -30.77 -11.32 19.17
N ALA A 407 -30.03 -11.88 20.12
CA ALA A 407 -28.58 -11.74 20.21
C ALA A 407 -27.85 -12.45 19.05
N CYS A 408 -28.39 -13.56 18.53
CA CYS A 408 -27.87 -14.24 17.35
C CYS A 408 -28.03 -13.37 16.09
N LEU A 409 -29.20 -12.77 15.88
CA LEU A 409 -29.44 -11.80 14.80
C LEU A 409 -28.52 -10.57 14.95
N GLY A 410 -28.39 -10.03 16.17
CA GLY A 410 -27.48 -8.92 16.48
C GLY A 410 -26.01 -9.25 16.16
N ARG A 411 -25.55 -10.46 16.49
CA ARG A 411 -24.20 -10.95 16.14
C ARG A 411 -23.99 -11.02 14.64
N LEU A 412 -24.97 -11.50 13.86
CA LEU A 412 -24.88 -11.55 12.40
C LEU A 412 -24.77 -10.14 11.81
N LEU A 413 -25.66 -9.22 12.21
CA LEU A 413 -25.63 -7.82 11.77
C LEU A 413 -24.32 -7.12 12.12
N GLN A 414 -23.81 -7.29 13.35
CA GLN A 414 -22.51 -6.75 13.76
C GLN A 414 -21.37 -7.31 12.91
N SER A 415 -21.36 -8.63 12.64
CA SER A 415 -20.32 -9.25 11.80
C SER A 415 -20.32 -8.73 10.36
N MET A 416 -21.51 -8.46 9.79
CA MET A 416 -21.65 -7.86 8.46
C MET A 416 -21.14 -6.41 8.42
N VAL A 417 -21.50 -5.59 9.40
CA VAL A 417 -21.05 -4.19 9.49
C VAL A 417 -19.53 -4.11 9.68
N PHE A 418 -18.96 -4.89 10.61
CA PHE A 418 -17.51 -4.90 10.80
C PHE A 418 -16.76 -5.48 9.60
N GLY A 419 -17.27 -6.55 8.97
CA GLY A 419 -16.68 -7.14 7.76
C GLY A 419 -16.59 -6.13 6.61
N LEU A 420 -17.68 -5.43 6.30
CA LEU A 420 -17.73 -4.38 5.28
C LEU A 420 -16.83 -3.18 5.60
N TRP A 421 -16.69 -2.84 6.89
CA TRP A 421 -15.77 -1.78 7.34
C TRP A 421 -14.29 -2.19 7.15
N THR A 422 -13.93 -3.44 7.46
CA THR A 422 -12.56 -3.95 7.31
C THR A 422 -12.17 -4.32 5.88
N LEU A 423 -13.12 -4.41 4.94
CA LEU A 423 -12.89 -4.96 3.60
C LEU A 423 -11.81 -4.22 2.77
N SER A 424 -11.55 -2.94 3.04
CA SER A 424 -10.49 -2.14 2.39
C SER A 424 -9.09 -2.29 3.01
N ARG A 425 -8.95 -3.06 4.09
CA ARG A 425 -7.75 -3.13 4.93
C ARG A 425 -7.14 -4.54 4.94
N LEU A 426 -6.04 -4.73 4.20
CA LEU A 426 -5.31 -6.00 4.22
C LEU A 426 -4.50 -6.27 5.51
N ASP A 427 -4.44 -5.34 6.46
CA ASP A 427 -3.77 -5.55 7.75
C ASP A 427 -4.62 -6.27 8.80
N MET A 428 -5.90 -6.52 8.49
CA MET A 428 -6.83 -7.30 9.30
C MET A 428 -7.53 -8.33 8.42
N SER A 429 -7.62 -9.59 8.84
CA SER A 429 -8.44 -10.56 8.09
C SER A 429 -9.93 -10.31 8.32
N THR A 430 -10.72 -10.54 7.28
CA THR A 430 -12.20 -10.58 7.39
C THR A 430 -12.71 -11.92 7.94
N MET A 431 -11.86 -12.95 7.99
CA MET A 431 -12.20 -14.29 8.46
C MET A 431 -11.96 -14.45 9.97
N SER A 432 -12.61 -15.45 10.58
CA SER A 432 -12.31 -15.82 11.97
C SER A 432 -10.91 -16.41 12.09
N ARG A 433 -10.27 -16.28 13.26
CA ARG A 433 -8.87 -16.63 13.53
C ARG A 433 -8.37 -17.98 12.98
N THR A 434 -9.19 -19.03 13.01
CA THR A 434 -8.83 -20.37 12.48
C THR A 434 -8.69 -20.40 10.95
N TYR A 435 -9.30 -19.45 10.25
CA TYR A 435 -9.36 -19.37 8.79
C TYR A 435 -8.60 -18.15 8.23
N GLU A 436 -7.81 -17.43 9.06
CA GLU A 436 -6.92 -16.33 8.63
C GLU A 436 -5.99 -16.75 7.47
N ALA A 437 -5.57 -18.01 7.42
CA ALA A 437 -4.72 -18.55 6.34
C ALA A 437 -5.43 -18.71 4.98
N THR A 438 -6.77 -18.71 4.96
CA THR A 438 -7.57 -18.74 3.71
C THR A 438 -7.77 -17.35 3.11
N ASP A 439 -7.57 -16.30 3.91
CA ASP A 439 -7.64 -14.91 3.47
C ASP A 439 -6.35 -14.57 2.70
N SER A 440 -6.42 -14.73 1.38
CA SER A 440 -5.31 -14.46 0.46
C SER A 440 -4.79 -13.02 0.57
N GLY A 441 -5.64 -12.05 0.94
CA GLY A 441 -5.24 -10.67 1.18
C GLY A 441 -4.37 -10.53 2.42
N TYR A 442 -4.85 -11.02 3.56
CA TYR A 442 -4.14 -11.00 4.84
C TYR A 442 -2.84 -11.84 4.82
N LEU A 443 -2.88 -13.04 4.24
CA LEU A 443 -1.70 -13.89 4.03
C LEU A 443 -0.62 -13.15 3.21
N THR A 444 -1.05 -12.38 2.22
CA THR A 444 -0.14 -11.63 1.35
C THR A 444 0.47 -10.40 2.07
N TYR A 445 -0.26 -9.76 2.99
CA TYR A 445 0.28 -8.74 3.92
C TYR A 445 1.35 -9.33 4.85
N ILE A 446 1.11 -10.51 5.45
CA ILE A 446 2.10 -11.23 6.25
C ILE A 446 3.35 -11.58 5.42
N CYS A 447 3.16 -12.05 4.18
CA CYS A 447 4.26 -12.33 3.25
C CYS A 447 5.11 -11.07 2.95
N LEU A 448 4.48 -9.90 2.79
CA LEU A 448 5.21 -8.62 2.64
C LEU A 448 6.03 -8.31 3.90
N LEU A 449 5.41 -8.28 5.09
CA LEU A 449 6.08 -7.91 6.33
C LEU A 449 7.26 -8.84 6.68
N THR A 450 7.09 -10.14 6.48
CA THR A 450 8.14 -11.14 6.73
C THR A 450 9.30 -11.01 5.74
N MET A 451 9.01 -10.80 4.45
CA MET A 451 10.02 -10.48 3.43
C MET A 451 10.78 -9.19 3.76
N GLU A 452 10.09 -8.13 4.15
CA GLU A 452 10.72 -6.84 4.45
C GLU A 452 11.57 -6.88 5.72
N ASN A 453 11.11 -7.57 6.78
CA ASN A 453 11.94 -7.81 7.95
C ASN A 453 13.20 -8.61 7.59
N ALA A 454 13.06 -9.70 6.83
CA ALA A 454 14.20 -10.54 6.43
C ALA A 454 15.25 -9.77 5.59
N GLN A 455 14.83 -8.93 4.65
CA GLN A 455 15.74 -8.20 3.74
C GLN A 455 16.26 -6.87 4.31
N SER A 456 15.46 -6.15 5.12
CA SER A 456 15.76 -4.77 5.52
C SER A 456 16.07 -4.57 7.02
N ASN A 457 16.17 -5.66 7.80
CA ASN A 457 16.32 -5.62 9.26
C ASN A 457 17.34 -4.55 9.75
N PRO A 458 16.94 -3.62 10.62
CA PRO A 458 17.78 -2.48 10.99
C PRO A 458 19.04 -2.89 11.77
N THR A 459 18.96 -3.97 12.56
CA THR A 459 20.06 -4.46 13.38
C THR A 459 21.06 -5.26 12.55
N MET A 460 20.57 -6.13 11.64
CA MET A 460 21.43 -6.88 10.72
C MET A 460 22.21 -5.95 9.79
N ASN A 461 21.56 -4.92 9.23
CA ASN A 461 22.22 -3.94 8.36
C ASN A 461 23.34 -3.16 9.09
N VAL A 462 23.12 -2.76 10.34
CA VAL A 462 24.18 -2.13 11.17
C VAL A 462 25.29 -3.11 11.51
N PHE A 463 24.97 -4.37 11.83
CA PHE A 463 25.97 -5.40 12.11
C PHE A 463 26.88 -5.66 10.90
N VAL A 464 26.31 -5.82 9.70
CA VAL A 464 27.07 -5.99 8.45
C VAL A 464 27.94 -4.76 8.15
N GLN A 465 27.42 -3.55 8.35
CA GLN A 465 28.20 -2.31 8.16
C GLN A 465 29.38 -2.19 9.16
N ILE A 466 29.16 -2.54 10.44
CA ILE A 466 30.24 -2.60 11.44
C ILE A 466 31.28 -3.65 11.07
N LEU A 467 30.86 -4.81 10.59
CA LEU A 467 31.74 -5.90 10.17
C LEU A 467 32.59 -5.51 8.94
N LEU A 468 31.97 -4.91 7.91
CA LEU A 468 32.67 -4.40 6.73
C LEU A 468 33.68 -3.31 7.10
N LYS A 469 33.29 -2.33 7.92
CA LYS A 469 34.18 -1.28 8.42
C LYS A 469 35.34 -1.86 9.24
N SER A 470 35.08 -2.84 10.09
CA SER A 470 36.12 -3.53 10.88
C SER A 470 37.08 -4.34 10.00
N ILE A 471 36.63 -4.88 8.86
CA ILE A 471 37.51 -5.55 7.88
C ILE A 471 38.39 -4.51 7.18
N GLU A 472 37.83 -3.39 6.74
CA GLU A 472 38.59 -2.30 6.11
C GLU A 472 39.64 -1.71 7.05
N GLU A 473 39.26 -1.42 8.30
CA GLU A 473 40.17 -0.98 9.36
C GLU A 473 41.27 -2.01 9.63
N THR A 474 40.95 -3.31 9.64
CA THR A 474 41.95 -4.38 9.86
C THR A 474 42.89 -4.56 8.66
N ARG A 475 42.42 -4.31 7.42
CA ARG A 475 43.29 -4.27 6.23
C ARG A 475 44.22 -3.06 6.24
N ARG A 476 43.73 -1.90 6.69
CA ARG A 476 44.48 -0.64 6.73
C ARG A 476 45.47 -0.56 7.90
N TYR A 477 45.12 -1.19 9.03
CA TYR A 477 45.91 -1.24 10.26
C TYR A 477 45.90 -2.66 10.86
N PRO A 478 46.85 -3.54 10.47
CA PRO A 478 46.93 -4.89 11.02
C PRO A 478 47.22 -4.86 12.54
N PRO A 479 46.56 -5.70 13.35
CA PRO A 479 46.62 -5.60 14.81
C PRO A 479 47.94 -6.15 15.37
N VAL A 480 48.86 -5.24 15.73
CA VAL A 480 50.20 -5.49 16.27
C VAL A 480 50.27 -6.60 17.34
N ASN A 481 49.26 -6.72 18.21
CA ASN A 481 49.23 -7.76 19.24
C ASN A 481 47.89 -8.53 19.28
N ARG A 482 47.80 -9.59 18.46
CA ARG A 482 46.61 -10.45 18.32
C ARG A 482 46.19 -11.13 19.64
N ARG A 483 47.15 -11.50 20.52
CA ARG A 483 46.86 -12.12 21.83
C ARG A 483 46.07 -11.18 22.75
N ARG A 484 46.48 -9.91 22.86
CA ARG A 484 45.76 -8.90 23.69
C ARG A 484 44.30 -8.71 23.24
N LYS A 485 44.05 -8.68 21.93
CA LYS A 485 42.68 -8.56 21.35
C LYS A 485 41.80 -9.78 21.68
N LEU A 486 42.37 -10.99 21.69
CA LEU A 486 41.65 -12.21 22.08
C LEU A 486 41.27 -12.22 23.57
N VAL A 487 42.17 -11.81 24.46
CA VAL A 487 41.89 -11.73 25.91
C VAL A 487 40.77 -10.74 26.21
N ILE A 488 40.81 -9.54 25.62
CA ILE A 488 39.74 -8.53 25.76
C ILE A 488 38.39 -9.08 25.28
N ASN A 489 38.37 -9.83 24.18
CA ASN A 489 37.14 -10.45 23.68
C ASN A 489 36.60 -11.55 24.61
N ARG A 490 37.47 -12.35 25.26
CA ARG A 490 37.05 -13.32 26.29
C ARG A 490 36.40 -12.65 27.50
N TRP A 491 37.01 -11.57 28.01
CA TRP A 491 36.42 -10.79 29.12
C TRP A 491 35.07 -10.15 28.76
N LYS A 492 34.93 -9.58 27.56
CA LYS A 492 33.65 -9.04 27.07
C LYS A 492 32.55 -10.12 26.93
N LEU A 493 32.93 -11.33 26.54
CA LEU A 493 32.01 -12.47 26.48
C LEU A 493 31.53 -12.88 27.89
N LEU A 494 32.47 -13.03 28.84
CA LEU A 494 32.15 -13.38 30.24
C LEU A 494 31.23 -12.33 30.88
N PHE A 495 31.54 -11.04 30.69
CA PHE A 495 30.70 -9.94 31.19
C PHE A 495 29.27 -9.99 30.62
N THR A 496 29.12 -10.22 29.31
CA THR A 496 27.79 -10.34 28.68
C THR A 496 27.01 -11.54 29.21
N LEU A 497 27.66 -12.70 29.39
CA LEU A 497 27.02 -13.92 29.90
C LEU A 497 26.63 -13.81 31.38
N SER A 498 27.49 -13.24 32.23
CA SER A 498 27.21 -13.02 33.65
C SER A 498 25.98 -12.15 33.89
N ASN A 499 25.80 -11.10 33.08
CA ASN A 499 24.61 -10.25 33.13
C ASN A 499 23.34 -10.87 32.49
N ASN A 500 23.44 -12.02 31.81
CA ASN A 500 22.35 -12.61 31.03
C ASN A 500 22.32 -14.15 31.16
N PRO A 501 21.98 -14.71 32.33
CA PRO A 501 22.11 -16.15 32.60
C PRO A 501 21.34 -17.05 31.63
N LYS A 502 20.20 -16.59 31.09
CA LYS A 502 19.44 -17.34 30.04
C LYS A 502 20.26 -17.59 28.76
N LEU A 503 21.21 -16.71 28.42
CA LEU A 503 22.10 -16.89 27.27
C LEU A 503 23.17 -17.97 27.50
N ILE A 504 23.45 -18.36 28.75
CA ILE A 504 24.42 -19.43 29.04
C ILE A 504 23.86 -20.77 28.53
N LYS A 505 22.60 -21.10 28.88
CA LYS A 505 21.93 -22.34 28.44
C LYS A 505 21.83 -22.43 26.91
N LEU A 506 21.31 -21.39 26.25
CA LEU A 506 21.21 -21.30 24.79
C LEU A 506 22.59 -21.39 24.09
N ARG A 507 23.64 -20.86 24.72
CA ARG A 507 25.01 -20.97 24.20
C ARG A 507 25.57 -22.38 24.33
N SER A 508 25.33 -23.09 25.44
CA SER A 508 25.72 -24.51 25.56
C SER A 508 24.98 -25.37 24.54
N GLU A 509 23.67 -25.18 24.38
CA GLU A 509 22.85 -25.91 23.40
C GLU A 509 23.32 -25.68 21.96
N SER A 510 23.61 -24.43 21.57
CA SER A 510 24.14 -24.09 20.24
C SER A 510 25.58 -24.55 20.01
N LEU A 511 26.37 -24.79 21.06
CA LEU A 511 27.71 -25.39 20.93
C LEU A 511 27.63 -26.92 20.83
N LEU A 512 26.71 -27.54 21.57
CA LEU A 512 26.42 -28.97 21.45
C LEU A 512 25.90 -29.31 20.05
N SER A 513 24.89 -28.60 19.53
CA SER A 513 24.37 -28.88 18.18
C SER A 513 25.41 -28.68 17.07
N LYS A 514 26.34 -27.73 17.22
CA LYS A 514 27.47 -27.58 16.27
C LYS A 514 28.48 -28.71 16.37
N ASN A 515 28.70 -29.29 17.55
CA ASN A 515 29.55 -30.47 17.70
C ASN A 515 28.88 -31.72 17.12
N PHE A 516 27.55 -31.85 17.27
CA PHE A 516 26.77 -32.92 16.62
C PHE A 516 26.76 -32.78 15.09
N ASN A 517 26.44 -31.61 14.53
CA ASN A 517 26.44 -31.39 13.07
C ASN A 517 27.85 -31.46 12.46
N GLY A 518 28.89 -31.20 13.26
CA GLY A 518 30.29 -31.47 12.89
C GLY A 518 30.67 -32.96 12.85
N CYS A 519 29.88 -33.83 13.48
CA CYS A 519 30.03 -35.28 13.43
C CYS A 519 29.06 -35.95 12.44
N ALA A 520 27.90 -35.33 12.20
CA ALA A 520 26.85 -35.78 11.27
C ALA A 520 26.84 -34.97 9.97
N ALA A 521 27.99 -34.88 9.30
CA ALA A 521 28.19 -34.09 8.08
C ALA A 521 27.52 -34.72 6.83
N GLY A 522 26.18 -34.63 6.76
CA GLY A 522 25.42 -34.77 5.50
C GLY A 522 24.26 -35.78 5.52
N LYS A 523 23.05 -35.32 5.89
CA LYS A 523 21.76 -35.62 5.21
C LYS A 523 20.52 -35.01 5.87
N ILE A 524 20.54 -34.77 7.18
CA ILE A 524 19.31 -34.58 7.98
C ILE A 524 18.66 -33.18 7.81
N GLU A 525 19.48 -32.13 7.64
CA GLU A 525 19.06 -30.72 7.75
C GLU A 525 18.04 -30.23 6.69
N GLN A 526 17.78 -31.01 5.63
CA GLN A 526 16.70 -30.73 4.65
C GLN A 526 15.37 -31.44 4.96
N VAL A 527 15.38 -32.56 5.70
CA VAL A 527 14.15 -33.33 5.98
C VAL A 527 13.39 -32.71 7.16
N GLU A 528 14.12 -32.41 8.24
CA GLU A 528 13.55 -31.87 9.48
C GLU A 528 12.95 -30.46 9.27
N MET A 529 13.55 -29.66 8.38
CA MET A 529 13.03 -28.34 7.98
C MET A 529 11.80 -28.42 7.06
N ALA A 530 11.63 -29.50 6.30
CA ALA A 530 10.41 -29.74 5.53
C ALA A 530 9.26 -30.18 6.44
N GLN A 531 9.51 -31.13 7.36
CA GLN A 531 8.49 -31.61 8.30
C GLN A 531 8.01 -30.50 9.24
N THR A 532 8.91 -29.69 9.81
CA THR A 532 8.52 -28.58 10.70
C THR A 532 7.87 -27.37 10.00
N ILE A 533 7.79 -27.37 8.66
CA ILE A 533 6.94 -26.45 7.89
C ILE A 533 5.57 -27.07 7.61
N ILE A 534 5.50 -28.39 7.39
CA ILE A 534 4.24 -29.13 7.17
C ILE A 534 3.43 -29.27 8.47
N GLU A 535 4.07 -29.37 9.63
CA GLU A 535 3.39 -29.45 10.95
C GLU A 535 3.04 -28.08 11.57
N ARG A 536 3.13 -26.99 10.80
CA ARG A 536 2.88 -25.60 11.27
C ARG A 536 1.90 -24.79 10.42
N TYR A 537 1.26 -25.43 9.45
CA TYR A 537 0.12 -24.94 8.68
C TYR A 537 -1.06 -25.92 8.83
#